data_AF-A0A382Y8S1-F1
#
_entry.id   AF-A0A382Y8S1-F1
#
_cell.length_a   1.000
_cell.length_b   1.000
_cell.length_c   1.000
_cell.angle_alpha   90.00
_cell.angle_beta   90.00
_cell.angle_gamma   90.00
#
_symmetry.space_group_name_H-M   'P 1'
#
loop_
_entity.id
_entity.type
_entity.pdbx_description
1 polymer ?
#
loop_
_entity_poly.entity_id
_entity_poly.type
_entity_poly.pdbx_seq_one_letter_code
_entity_poly.pdbx_strand_id
1 'polypeptide(L)'
;MKRAMQSALRLGAKGIRVCLSGRLAGNEIARTEWLREGSVPLHTFRANVDYAETEALTTYGIIGVKVWIYKGEIFLKDININSKEIKNATTYKNKV
;
A
#
# COMPACT_ATOMS: atom_id res chain seq x y z
N MET A 1 12.20 8.33 -1.56
CA MET A 1 11.70 6.94 -1.63
C MET A 1 12.21 6.08 -0.48
N LYS A 2 13.52 5.87 -0.34
CA LYS A 2 14.12 4.96 0.68
C LYS A 2 13.61 5.12 2.11
N ARG A 3 13.50 6.35 2.63
CA ARG A 3 12.97 6.61 3.99
C ARG A 3 11.53 6.13 4.19
N ALA A 4 10.67 6.30 3.19
CA ALA A 4 9.27 5.87 3.25
C ALA A 4 9.18 4.34 3.24
N MET A 5 10.01 3.69 2.41
CA MET A 5 10.07 2.23 2.30
C MET A 5 10.55 1.58 3.59
N GLN A 6 11.63 2.09 4.17
CA GLN A 6 12.13 1.63 5.46
C GLN A 6 11.11 1.82 6.58
N SER A 7 10.32 2.90 6.54
CA SER A 7 9.27 3.13 7.54
C SER A 7 8.12 2.14 7.38
N ALA A 8 7.70 1.82 6.15
CA ALA A 8 6.67 0.82 5.89
C ALA A 8 7.12 -0.59 6.32
N LEU A 9 8.36 -0.98 6.00
CA LEU A 9 8.93 -2.25 6.45
C LEU A 9 9.03 -2.33 7.98
N ARG A 10 9.44 -1.25 8.64
CA ARG A 10 9.50 -1.18 10.11
C ARG A 10 8.12 -1.36 10.76
N LEU A 11 7.05 -0.93 10.10
CA LEU A 11 5.66 -1.12 10.55
C LEU A 11 5.11 -2.52 10.26
N GLY A 12 5.91 -3.42 9.67
CA GLY A 12 5.53 -4.82 9.43
C GLY A 12 4.98 -5.10 8.03
N ALA A 13 5.12 -4.18 7.07
CA ALA A 13 4.83 -4.51 5.67
C ALA A 13 5.79 -5.60 5.17
N LYS A 14 5.29 -6.60 4.44
CA LYS A 14 6.09 -7.69 3.86
C LYS A 14 6.79 -7.28 2.56
N GLY A 15 6.29 -6.22 1.93
CA GLY A 15 6.96 -5.58 0.81
C GLY A 15 6.28 -4.28 0.40
N ILE A 16 7.03 -3.44 -0.28
CA ILE A 16 6.58 -2.15 -0.78
C ILE A 16 7.17 -1.89 -2.16
N ARG A 17 6.34 -1.40 -3.07
CA ARG A 17 6.78 -0.82 -4.34
C ARG A 17 6.33 0.62 -4.40
N VAL A 18 7.25 1.53 -4.71
CA VAL A 18 6.96 2.95 -4.93
C VAL A 18 7.41 3.31 -6.34
N CYS A 19 6.50 3.84 -7.14
CA CYS A 19 6.79 4.40 -8.46
C CYS A 19 6.50 5.90 -8.45
N LEU A 20 7.45 6.68 -8.96
CA LEU A 20 7.30 8.12 -9.17
C LEU A 20 7.45 8.39 -10.67
N SER A 21 6.55 9.19 -11.23
CA SER A 21 6.59 9.58 -12.64
C SER A 21 6.45 11.10 -12.77
N GLY A 22 7.34 11.71 -13.55
CA GLY A 22 7.27 13.14 -13.85
C GLY A 22 8.65 13.77 -14.01
N ARG A 23 8.73 15.09 -13.85
CA ARG A 23 9.99 15.85 -13.89
C ARG A 23 10.74 15.75 -12.57
N LEU A 24 11.29 14.57 -12.32
CA LEU A 24 11.99 14.26 -11.07
C LEU A 24 13.20 15.18 -10.90
N ALA A 25 13.36 15.74 -9.69
CA ALA A 25 14.40 16.71 -9.35
C ALA A 25 14.43 17.98 -10.23
N GLY A 26 13.35 18.31 -10.94
CA GLY A 26 13.28 19.50 -11.80
C GLY A 26 13.91 19.32 -13.18
N ASN A 27 14.28 18.09 -13.57
CA ASN A 27 14.81 17.82 -14.90
C ASN A 27 13.82 18.22 -16.01
N GLU A 28 14.36 18.61 -17.16
CA GLU A 28 13.57 19.01 -18.34
C GLU A 28 12.78 17.83 -18.92
N ILE A 29 13.37 16.64 -18.94
CA ILE A 29 12.76 15.41 -19.45
C ILE A 29 12.12 14.64 -18.30
N ALA A 30 10.84 14.29 -18.45
CA ALA A 30 10.12 13.47 -17.49
C ALA A 30 10.60 12.01 -17.52
N ARG A 31 10.66 11.39 -16.35
CA ARG A 31 11.15 10.02 -16.16
C ARG A 31 10.33 9.31 -15.09
N THR A 32 10.31 7.99 -15.19
CA THR A 32 9.64 7.11 -14.22
C THR A 32 10.68 6.30 -13.49
N GLU A 33 10.78 6.52 -12.18
CA GLU A 33 11.69 5.81 -11.30
C GLU A 33 10.86 4.96 -10.35
N TRP A 34 11.25 3.71 -10.17
CA TRP A 34 10.59 2.82 -9.24
C TRP A 34 11.61 2.11 -8.37
N LEU A 35 11.24 1.94 -7.11
CA LEU A 35 12.02 1.20 -6.14
C LEU A 35 11.10 0.20 -5.45
N ARG A 36 11.61 -1.01 -5.26
CA ARG A 36 10.91 -2.10 -4.59
C ARG A 36 11.81 -2.68 -3.51
N GLU A 37 11.24 -2.88 -2.33
CA GLU A 37 11.87 -3.63 -1.23
C GLU A 37 10.89 -4.71 -0.75
N GLY A 38 11.39 -5.91 -0.52
CA GLY A 38 10.57 -7.06 -0.11
C GLY A 38 9.75 -7.69 -1.25
N SER A 39 8.77 -8.52 -0.86
CA SER A 39 7.92 -9.26 -1.82
C SER A 39 6.64 -8.48 -2.12
N VAL A 40 6.32 -8.26 -3.40
CA VAL A 40 5.07 -7.63 -3.83
C VAL A 40 4.49 -8.44 -5.00
N PRO A 41 3.74 -9.51 -4.73
CA PRO A 41 3.15 -10.34 -5.77
C PRO A 41 1.90 -9.67 -6.36
N LEU A 42 1.98 -9.22 -7.62
CA LEU A 42 0.86 -8.54 -8.31
C LEU A 42 -0.07 -9.51 -9.05
N HIS A 43 0.40 -10.74 -9.33
CA HIS A 43 -0.39 -11.77 -10.03
C HIS A 43 -1.18 -12.67 -9.08
N THR A 44 -0.90 -12.58 -7.78
CA THR A 44 -1.47 -13.47 -6.76
C THR A 44 -2.72 -12.83 -6.15
N PHE A 45 -3.91 -13.22 -6.59
CA PHE A 45 -5.17 -12.64 -6.09
C PHE A 45 -5.39 -12.79 -4.58
N ARG A 46 -4.84 -13.85 -3.95
CA ARG A 46 -4.90 -14.04 -2.49
C ARG A 46 -4.01 -13.07 -1.70
N ALA A 47 -3.11 -12.35 -2.37
CA ALA A 47 -2.24 -11.39 -1.73
C ALA A 47 -3.00 -10.12 -1.39
N ASN A 48 -2.96 -9.72 -0.12
CA ASN A 48 -3.47 -8.44 0.34
C ASN A 48 -2.47 -7.34 0.00
N VAL A 49 -2.72 -6.67 -1.12
CA VAL A 49 -1.92 -5.56 -1.63
C VAL A 49 -2.79 -4.31 -1.65
N ASP A 50 -2.41 -3.32 -0.86
CA ASP A 50 -3.02 -2.00 -0.93
C ASP A 50 -2.37 -1.19 -2.03
N TYR A 51 -3.19 -0.56 -2.87
CA TYR A 51 -2.76 0.39 -3.89
C TYR A 51 -3.27 1.79 -3.56
N ALA A 52 -2.40 2.78 -3.73
CA ALA A 52 -2.78 4.19 -3.68
C ALA A 52 -2.03 4.99 -4.74
N GLU A 53 -2.70 5.98 -5.30
CA GLU A 53 -2.10 6.97 -6.19
C GLU A 53 -2.41 8.38 -5.72
N THR A 54 -1.46 9.27 -5.94
CA THR A 54 -1.60 10.68 -5.58
C THR A 54 -0.71 11.53 -6.48
N GLU A 55 -1.10 12.79 -6.65
CA GLU A 55 -0.39 13.77 -7.46
C GLU A 55 0.24 14.82 -6.55
N ALA A 56 1.50 15.14 -6.82
CA ALA A 56 2.20 16.23 -6.15
C ALA A 56 2.35 17.40 -7.13
N LEU A 57 1.72 18.53 -6.80
CA LEU A 57 1.91 19.78 -7.52
C LEU A 57 3.27 20.37 -7.13
N THR A 58 4.14 20.55 -8.12
CA THR A 58 5.45 21.18 -7.94
C THR A 58 5.57 22.38 -8.87
N THR A 59 6.59 23.21 -8.65
CA THR A 59 6.89 24.38 -9.50
C THR A 59 7.14 24.02 -10.96
N TYR A 60 7.66 22.82 -11.24
CA TYR A 60 8.02 22.36 -12.58
C TYR A 60 6.93 21.50 -13.24
N GLY A 61 5.78 21.33 -12.59
CA GLY A 61 4.65 20.52 -13.06
C GLY A 61 4.17 19.52 -12.03
N ILE A 62 3.47 18.48 -12.49
CA ILE A 62 2.87 17.45 -11.64
C ILE A 62 3.79 16.21 -11.58
N ILE A 63 4.00 15.68 -10.37
CA ILE A 63 4.64 14.39 -10.14
C ILE A 63 3.58 13.40 -9.70
N GLY A 64 3.42 12.30 -10.45
CA GLY A 64 2.56 11.18 -10.08
C GLY A 64 3.29 10.24 -9.13
N VAL A 65 2.61 9.83 -8.06
CA VAL A 65 3.11 8.89 -7.06
C VAL A 65 2.17 7.69 -7.01
N LYS A 66 2.69 6.50 -7.21
CA LYS A 66 1.95 5.23 -7.13
C LYS A 66 2.63 4.31 -6.13
N VAL A 67 1.88 3.78 -5.17
CA VAL A 67 2.40 2.95 -4.09
C VAL A 67 1.62 1.65 -3.99
N TRP A 68 2.36 0.55 -3.82
CA TRP A 68 1.81 -0.76 -3.48
C TRP A 68 2.41 -1.23 -2.17
N ILE A 69 1.57 -1.62 -1.21
CA ILE A 69 1.98 -2.15 0.09
C ILE A 69 1.43 -3.57 0.23
N TYR A 70 2.32 -4.54 0.38
CA TYR A 70 1.95 -5.94 0.62
C TYR A 70 1.93 -6.23 2.12
N LYS A 71 0.75 -6.58 2.63
CA LYS A 71 0.51 -6.89 4.05
C LYS A 71 0.59 -8.39 4.36
N GLY A 72 0.41 -9.25 3.36
CA GLY A 72 0.37 -10.70 3.53
C GLY A 72 -0.72 -11.35 2.69
N GLU A 73 -0.93 -12.66 2.89
CA GLU A 73 -1.98 -13.40 2.21
C GLU A 73 -3.20 -13.48 3.12
N ILE A 74 -4.40 -13.42 2.54
CA ILE A 74 -5.65 -13.61 3.27
C ILE A 74 -6.05 -15.07 3.11
N PHE A 75 -6.27 -15.77 4.23
CA PHE A 75 -6.86 -17.11 4.20
C PHE A 75 -8.34 -17.04 4.59
N LEU A 76 -9.16 -17.95 4.07
CA LEU A 76 -10.59 -18.05 4.38
C LEU A 76 -10.87 -18.18 5.89
N LYS A 77 -9.90 -18.70 6.65
CA LYS A 77 -9.98 -18.80 8.11
C LYS A 77 -10.00 -17.41 8.77
N ASP A 78 -9.25 -16.45 8.23
CA ASP A 78 -9.12 -15.09 8.80
C ASP A 78 -10.40 -14.25 8.58
N ILE A 79 -11.12 -14.51 7.48
CA ILE A 79 -12.42 -13.88 7.18
C ILE A 79 -13.50 -14.34 8.18
N ASN A 80 -13.49 -15.63 8.53
CA ASN A 80 -14.45 -16.20 9.47
C ASN A 80 -14.22 -15.74 10.92
N ILE A 81 -12.98 -15.41 11.29
CA ILE A 81 -12.64 -14.87 12.61
C ILE A 81 -13.13 -13.42 12.74
N ASN A 82 -12.79 -12.56 11.78
CA ASN A 82 -13.25 -11.16 11.77
C ASN A 82 -14.78 -11.06 11.78
N SER A 83 -15.47 -11.87 10.99
CA SER A 83 -16.94 -11.87 10.96
C SER A 83 -17.57 -12.38 12.27
N LYS A 84 -16.92 -13.32 12.99
CA LYS A 84 -17.37 -13.73 14.33
C LYS A 84 -17.17 -12.63 15.36
N GLU A 85 -16.03 -11.94 15.35
CA GLU A 85 -15.78 -10.81 16.26
C GLU A 85 -16.77 -9.66 16.05
N ILE A 86 -17.06 -9.31 14.79
CA ILE A 86 -18.07 -8.28 14.47
C ILE A 86 -19.46 -8.68 14.96
N LYS A 87 -19.86 -9.96 14.78
CA LYS A 87 -21.15 -10.47 15.28
C LYS A 87 -21.22 -10.44 16.81
N ASN A 88 -20.15 -10.82 17.49
CA ASN A 88 -20.08 -10.78 18.95
C ASN A 88 -20.23 -9.34 19.45
N ALA A 89 -19.46 -8.39 18.91
CA ALA A 89 -19.54 -6.98 19.28
C ALA A 89 -20.94 -6.36 19.05
N THR A 90 -21.61 -6.74 17.96
CA THR A 90 -22.98 -6.29 17.66
C THR A 90 -24.01 -6.91 18.61
N THR A 91 -23.81 -8.17 19.00
CA THR A 91 -24.69 -8.87 19.95
C THR A 91 -24.65 -8.23 21.34
N TYR A 92 -23.50 -7.72 21.79
CA TYR A 92 -23.39 -7.01 23.07
C TYR A 92 -24.03 -5.61 23.07
N LYS A 93 -24.15 -4.94 21.91
CA LYS A 93 -24.81 -3.63 21.79
C LYS A 93 -26.34 -3.71 21.82
N ASN A 94 -26.91 -4.85 21.44
CA ASN A 94 -28.37 -5.06 21.43
C ASN A 94 -28.93 -5.65 22.73
N LYS A 95 -28.10 -5.73 23.79
CA LYS A 95 -28.51 -6.19 25.11
C LYS A 95 -28.87 -4.95 25.97
N VAL A 96 -30.00 -4.33 25.65
CA VAL A 96 -30.73 -3.36 26.49
C VAL A 96 -32.02 -4.02 26.93
#